data_AF-A0A7S4AZG1-F1
#
_entry.id   AF-A0A7S4AZG1-F1
#
_cell.length_a   1.000
_cell.length_b   1.000
_cell.length_c   1.000
_cell.angle_alpha   90.00
_cell.angle_beta   90.00
_cell.angle_gamma   90.00
#
_symmetry.space_group_name_H-M   'P 1'
#
loop_
_entity.id
_entity.type
_entity.pdbx_description
1 polymer ?
#
loop_
_entity_poly.entity_id
_entity_poly.type
_entity_poly.pdbx_seq_one_letter_code
_entity_poly.pdbx_strand_id
1 'polypeptide(L)'
;GVTLAEVTAATTDSDWQMQVHEGKGPVFKLLTVTQLSIYWSSDRDGGPWFGDADFSVPQIRAQFATMRASHSQPLLLAPLTLMLRLKLTKPPNANMLPGIDIRIQVSHLLVNLFEDQYRDIVVLLVYIDRFDRWCRYRKWLPKQRPTYQPTYAREW
;
A
#
# COMPACT_ATOMS: atom_id res chain seq x y z
N GLY A 1 -7.95 -4.26 -0.91
CA GLY A 1 -6.66 -4.81 -1.37
C GLY A 1 -6.05 -3.93 -2.45
N VAL A 2 -4.83 -4.25 -2.87
CA VAL A 2 -4.08 -3.53 -3.91
C VAL A 2 -3.69 -4.51 -4.99
N THR A 3 -3.81 -4.10 -6.24
CA THR A 3 -3.42 -4.88 -7.42
C THR A 3 -2.42 -4.10 -8.25
N LEU A 4 -1.41 -4.77 -8.77
CA LEU A 4 -0.34 -4.17 -9.55
C LEU A 4 0.02 -5.11 -10.69
N ALA A 5 -0.03 -4.64 -11.94
CA ALA A 5 0.35 -5.46 -13.08
C ALA A 5 1.87 -5.51 -13.25
N GLU A 6 2.52 -4.35 -13.19
CA GLU A 6 3.97 -4.24 -13.39
C GLU A 6 4.55 -3.09 -12.57
N VAL A 7 5.72 -3.33 -12.00
CA VAL A 7 6.56 -2.28 -11.43
C VAL A 7 7.99 -2.46 -11.89
N THR A 8 8.57 -1.41 -12.45
CA THR A 8 9.96 -1.37 -12.85
C THR A 8 10.67 -0.26 -12.10
N ALA A 9 11.87 -0.55 -11.62
CA ALA A 9 12.72 0.40 -10.91
C ALA A 9 14.09 0.41 -11.58
N ALA A 10 14.46 1.53 -12.18
CA ALA A 10 15.76 1.75 -12.79
C ALA A 10 16.53 2.81 -12.00
N THR A 11 17.86 2.63 -11.91
CA THR A 11 18.74 3.69 -11.41
C THR A 11 19.11 4.56 -12.59
N THR A 12 19.01 5.87 -12.41
CA THR A 12 19.26 6.84 -13.48
C THR A 12 20.33 7.84 -13.07
N ASP A 13 20.73 8.67 -14.02
CA ASP A 13 21.49 9.89 -13.81
C ASP A 13 20.56 11.08 -13.49
N SER A 14 21.13 12.30 -13.49
CA SER A 14 20.42 13.55 -13.29
C SER A 14 19.44 13.91 -14.41
N ASP A 15 19.65 13.38 -15.62
CA ASP A 15 18.82 13.61 -16.81
C ASP A 15 17.77 12.50 -17.01
N TRP A 16 17.64 11.60 -16.03
CA TRP A 16 16.70 10.47 -16.01
C TRP A 16 16.98 9.41 -17.10
N GLN A 17 18.22 9.30 -17.55
CA GLN A 17 18.69 8.24 -18.44
C GLN A 17 19.25 7.07 -17.63
N MET A 18 19.09 5.85 -18.14
CA MET A 18 19.52 4.64 -17.43
C MET A 18 21.05 4.57 -17.37
N GLN A 19 21.60 4.50 -16.17
CA GLN A 19 23.04 4.38 -15.96
C GLN A 19 23.35 3.56 -14.70
N VAL A 20 24.48 2.86 -14.71
CA VAL A 20 25.02 2.21 -13.51
C VAL A 20 25.56 3.29 -12.56
N HIS A 21 25.08 3.29 -11.31
CA HIS A 21 25.46 4.31 -10.34
C HIS A 21 26.83 4.01 -9.71
N GLU A 22 27.78 4.93 -9.87
CA GLU A 22 29.17 4.77 -9.43
C GLU A 22 29.43 5.20 -7.96
N GLY A 23 28.37 5.42 -7.17
CA GLY A 23 28.44 5.45 -5.70
C GLY A 23 28.81 6.78 -5.04
N LYS A 24 29.11 7.83 -5.80
CA LYS A 24 29.37 9.19 -5.30
C LYS A 24 28.30 10.17 -5.82
N GLY A 25 27.58 10.82 -4.92
CA GLY A 25 26.57 11.83 -5.24
C GLY A 25 25.11 11.43 -4.91
N PRO A 26 24.13 12.23 -5.37
CA PRO A 26 22.71 11.90 -5.21
C PRO A 26 22.35 10.66 -6.03
N VAL A 27 21.44 9.84 -5.48
CA VAL A 27 20.92 8.65 -6.14
C VAL A 27 19.61 9.02 -6.82
N PHE A 28 19.52 8.82 -8.13
CA PHE A 28 18.29 8.99 -8.89
C PHE A 28 17.69 7.61 -9.20
N LYS A 29 16.41 7.44 -8.90
CA LYS A 29 15.63 6.25 -9.24
C LYS A 29 14.39 6.64 -10.02
N LEU A 30 14.21 5.99 -11.16
CA LEU A 30 12.99 6.07 -11.95
C LEU A 30 12.17 4.81 -11.70
N LEU A 31 10.97 5.00 -11.17
CA LEU A 31 10.01 3.94 -10.91
C LEU A 31 8.84 4.11 -11.87
N THR A 32 8.53 3.09 -12.65
CA THR A 32 7.32 3.07 -13.49
C THR A 32 6.40 1.98 -12.97
N VAL A 33 5.14 2.36 -12.73
CA VAL A 33 4.10 1.51 -12.17
C VAL A 33 2.95 1.49 -13.16
N THR A 34 2.60 0.29 -13.63
CA THR A 34 1.56 0.10 -14.65
C THR A 34 0.37 -0.63 -14.04
N GLN A 35 -0.84 -0.08 -14.28
CA GLN A 35 -2.12 -0.63 -13.81
C GLN A 35 -2.14 -0.91 -12.30
N LEU A 36 -1.83 0.11 -11.50
CA LEU A 36 -2.09 0.11 -10.07
C LEU A 36 -3.57 0.38 -9.82
N SER A 37 -4.25 -0.54 -9.14
CA SER A 37 -5.62 -0.32 -8.66
C SER A 37 -5.77 -0.70 -7.20
N ILE A 38 -6.70 -0.04 -6.53
CA ILE A 38 -7.05 -0.26 -5.13
C ILE A 38 -8.53 -0.57 -5.09
N TYR A 39 -8.88 -1.68 -4.44
CA TYR A 39 -10.26 -2.08 -4.22
C TYR A 39 -10.55 -2.15 -2.74
N TRP A 40 -11.78 -1.83 -2.36
CA TRP A 40 -12.23 -1.94 -0.99
C TRP A 40 -13.62 -2.56 -0.96
N SER A 41 -13.66 -3.84 -0.58
CA SER A 41 -14.91 -4.54 -0.28
C SER A 41 -15.41 -4.15 1.10
N SER A 42 -16.67 -3.72 1.19
CA SER A 42 -17.36 -3.59 2.49
C SER A 42 -17.94 -4.95 2.88
N ASP A 43 -18.26 -5.15 4.14
CA ASP A 43 -18.74 -6.43 4.71
C ASP A 43 -20.00 -6.98 4.00
N ARG A 44 -20.74 -6.11 3.31
CA ARG A 44 -21.90 -6.49 2.49
C ARG A 44 -21.56 -7.31 1.25
N ASP A 45 -20.32 -7.25 0.76
CA ASP A 45 -19.92 -7.92 -0.48
C ASP A 45 -19.60 -9.41 -0.29
N GLY A 46 -19.62 -9.93 0.95
CA GLY A 46 -19.37 -11.36 1.25
C GLY A 46 -18.00 -11.86 0.77
N GLY A 47 -17.07 -10.93 0.51
CA GLY A 47 -15.76 -11.23 -0.06
C GLY A 47 -14.95 -12.09 0.91
N PRO A 48 -14.23 -13.11 0.42
CA PRO A 48 -13.44 -13.98 1.28
C PRO A 48 -12.42 -13.14 2.04
N TRP A 49 -12.49 -13.22 3.38
CA TRP A 49 -11.58 -12.52 4.26
C TRP A 49 -10.20 -13.14 4.12
N PHE A 50 -9.16 -12.32 3.86
CA PHE A 50 -7.76 -12.76 3.76
C PHE A 50 -7.20 -13.42 5.05
N GLY A 51 -8.04 -13.67 6.05
CA GLY A 51 -7.73 -14.38 7.29
C GLY A 51 -8.01 -15.88 7.25
N ASP A 52 -8.77 -16.38 6.27
CA ASP A 52 -8.97 -17.82 6.09
C ASP A 52 -7.76 -18.43 5.36
N ALA A 53 -7.18 -19.46 5.97
CA ALA A 53 -5.90 -20.07 5.57
C ALA A 53 -5.91 -20.75 4.19
N ASP A 54 -7.06 -20.75 3.48
CA ASP A 54 -7.31 -21.49 2.24
C ASP A 54 -7.37 -20.63 0.98
N PHE A 55 -6.84 -19.40 1.01
CA PHE A 55 -6.69 -18.59 -0.20
C PHE A 55 -5.68 -19.21 -1.16
N SER A 56 -6.18 -20.05 -2.07
CA SER A 56 -5.36 -20.68 -3.08
C SER A 56 -4.98 -19.67 -4.18
N VAL A 57 -3.73 -19.72 -4.65
CA VAL A 57 -3.23 -18.90 -5.77
C VAL A 57 -4.18 -18.88 -6.99
N PRO A 58 -4.87 -19.99 -7.35
CA PRO A 58 -5.88 -19.99 -8.41
C PRO A 58 -7.06 -19.04 -8.17
N GLN A 59 -7.58 -18.96 -6.94
CA GLN A 59 -8.70 -18.06 -6.62
C GLN A 59 -8.28 -16.60 -6.74
N ILE A 60 -7.07 -16.27 -6.30
CA ILE A 60 -6.48 -14.95 -6.45
C ILE A 60 -6.34 -14.59 -7.94
N ARG A 61 -5.79 -15.49 -8.76
CA ARG A 61 -5.67 -15.28 -10.21
C ARG A 61 -7.03 -15.10 -10.90
N ALA A 62 -8.03 -15.89 -10.51
CA ALA A 62 -9.38 -15.76 -11.02
C ALA A 62 -10.00 -14.41 -10.66
N GLN A 63 -9.85 -13.97 -9.40
CA GLN A 63 -10.30 -12.63 -8.97
C GLN A 63 -9.61 -11.52 -9.75
N PHE A 64 -8.30 -11.61 -9.99
CA PHE A 64 -7.57 -10.64 -10.82
C PHE A 64 -8.08 -10.60 -12.28
N ALA A 65 -8.42 -11.74 -12.86
CA ALA A 65 -8.99 -11.80 -14.21
C ALA A 65 -10.38 -11.16 -14.26
N THR A 66 -11.23 -11.46 -13.26
CA THR A 66 -12.57 -10.87 -13.13
C THR A 66 -12.51 -9.37 -12.86
N MET A 67 -11.57 -8.88 -12.06
CA MET A 67 -11.33 -7.44 -11.82
C MET A 67 -10.98 -6.68 -13.10
N ARG A 68 -10.22 -7.30 -14.01
CA ARG A 68 -9.91 -6.72 -15.32
C ARG A 68 -11.11 -6.72 -16.27
N ALA A 69 -11.96 -7.73 -16.18
CA ALA A 69 -13.09 -7.92 -17.09
C ALA A 69 -14.37 -7.18 -16.64
N SER A 70 -14.53 -6.96 -15.34
CA SER A 70 -15.75 -6.41 -14.75
C SER A 70 -15.48 -5.09 -14.04
N HIS A 71 -16.14 -4.02 -14.49
CA HIS A 71 -16.27 -2.76 -13.75
C HIS A 71 -17.17 -2.87 -12.50
N SER A 72 -17.68 -4.08 -12.17
CA SER A 72 -18.67 -4.28 -11.11
C SER A 72 -18.10 -4.41 -9.70
N GLN A 73 -16.78 -4.45 -9.53
CA GLN A 73 -16.19 -4.53 -8.19
C GLN A 73 -16.00 -3.12 -7.61
N PRO A 74 -16.07 -2.96 -6.27
CA PRO A 74 -15.93 -1.68 -5.59
C PRO A 74 -14.46 -1.22 -5.59
N LEU A 75 -13.99 -0.82 -6.77
CA LEU A 75 -12.70 -0.21 -7.01
C LEU A 75 -12.73 1.19 -6.42
N LEU A 76 -11.89 1.43 -5.40
CA LEU A 76 -11.67 2.76 -4.84
C LEU A 76 -10.82 3.60 -5.80
N LEU A 77 -9.82 2.96 -6.42
CA LEU A 77 -8.90 3.55 -7.36
C LEU A 77 -8.91 2.70 -8.64
N ALA A 78 -9.35 3.29 -9.74
CA ALA A 78 -9.28 2.62 -11.03
C ALA A 78 -7.82 2.37 -11.44
N PRO A 79 -7.56 1.38 -12.30
CA PRO A 79 -6.20 1.06 -12.74
C PRO A 79 -5.53 2.31 -13.33
N LEU A 80 -4.44 2.74 -12.70
CA LEU A 80 -3.69 3.91 -13.12
C LEU A 80 -2.23 3.56 -13.41
N THR A 81 -1.63 4.32 -14.31
CA THR A 81 -0.21 4.24 -14.62
C THR A 81 0.46 5.49 -14.09
N LEU A 82 1.55 5.30 -13.33
CA LEU A 82 2.33 6.39 -12.76
C LEU A 82 3.82 6.19 -13.03
N MET A 83 4.52 7.31 -13.14
CA MET A 83 5.97 7.38 -13.20
C MET A 83 6.45 8.23 -12.04
N LEU A 84 7.35 7.68 -11.24
CA LEU A 84 7.89 8.29 -10.04
C LEU A 84 9.39 8.49 -10.19
N ARG A 85 9.81 9.75 -10.07
CA ARG A 85 11.18 10.22 -10.15
C ARG A 85 11.64 10.52 -8.73
N LEU A 86 12.51 9.69 -8.19
CA LEU A 86 13.03 9.78 -6.84
C LEU A 86 14.48 10.26 -6.87
N LYS A 87 14.77 11.37 -6.20
CA LYS A 87 16.13 11.86 -5.95
C LYS A 87 16.42 11.76 -4.46
N LEU A 88 17.38 10.93 -4.10
CA LEU A 88 17.87 10.75 -2.74
C LEU A 88 19.23 11.44 -2.61
N THR A 89 19.29 12.45 -1.75
CA THR A 89 20.54 13.17 -1.46
C THR A 89 21.06 12.72 -0.11
N LYS A 90 22.29 12.17 -0.09
CA LYS A 90 22.98 11.84 1.15
C LYS A 90 23.20 13.12 1.96
N PRO A 91 22.91 13.12 3.27
CA PRO A 91 23.13 14.30 4.08
C PRO A 91 24.64 14.59 4.18
N PRO A 92 25.04 15.88 4.26
CA PRO A 92 26.45 16.26 4.39
C PRO A 92 27.04 15.83 5.75
N ASN A 93 26.21 15.73 6.79
CA ASN A 93 26.58 15.32 8.15
C ASN A 93 25.65 14.20 8.64
N ALA A 94 26.15 13.30 9.50
CA ALA A 94 25.39 12.18 10.03
C ALA A 94 24.13 12.57 10.85
N ASN A 95 24.09 13.80 11.36
CA ASN A 95 22.98 14.32 12.16
C ASN A 95 21.88 15.00 11.32
N MET A 96 22.03 15.07 9.99
CA MET A 96 21.03 15.66 9.09
C MET A 96 20.22 14.57 8.40
N LEU A 97 18.92 14.84 8.21
CA LEU A 97 18.04 13.96 7.46
C LEU A 97 18.43 13.96 5.97
N PRO A 98 18.35 12.81 5.27
CA PRO A 98 18.56 12.76 3.84
C PRO A 98 17.51 13.61 3.12
N GLY A 99 17.95 14.33 2.09
CA GLY A 99 17.03 15.06 1.22
C GLY A 99 16.31 14.08 0.29
N ILE A 100 14.99 14.00 0.40
CA ILE A 100 14.17 13.15 -0.46
C ILE A 100 13.32 14.08 -1.34
N ASP A 101 13.55 14.07 -2.65
CA ASP A 101 12.71 14.74 -3.65
C ASP A 101 11.99 13.68 -4.48
N ILE A 102 10.66 13.73 -4.48
CA ILE A 102 9.79 12.78 -5.18
C ILE A 102 8.91 13.56 -6.14
N ARG A 103 9.02 13.25 -7.42
CA ARG A 103 8.13 13.78 -8.45
C ARG A 103 7.30 12.65 -9.01
N ILE A 104 5.98 12.79 -8.90
CA ILE A 104 5.02 11.79 -9.35
C ILE A 104 4.30 12.35 -10.57
N GLN A 105 4.36 11.62 -11.68
CA GLN A 105 3.59 11.90 -12.87
C GLN A 105 2.55 10.79 -13.03
N VAL A 106 1.28 11.17 -12.96
CA VAL A 106 0.15 10.25 -13.11
C VAL A 106 -0.54 10.59 -14.43
N SER A 107 -0.88 9.60 -15.24
CA SER A 107 -1.58 9.84 -16.52
C SER A 107 -3.05 10.21 -16.31
N HIS A 108 -3.75 9.44 -15.48
CA HIS A 108 -5.16 9.63 -15.15
C HIS A 108 -5.42 9.11 -13.75
N LEU A 109 -6.12 9.91 -12.93
CA LEU A 109 -6.51 9.54 -11.57
C LEU A 109 -8.03 9.51 -11.50
N LEU A 110 -8.60 8.33 -11.26
CA LEU A 110 -10.03 8.17 -11.06
C LEU A 110 -10.28 7.47 -9.72
N VAL A 111 -10.92 8.21 -8.82
CA VAL A 111 -11.29 7.76 -7.49
C VAL A 111 -12.80 7.59 -7.48
N ASN A 112 -13.26 6.38 -7.16
CA ASN A 112 -14.67 6.07 -7.01
C ASN A 112 -14.92 5.74 -5.55
N LEU A 113 -15.95 6.35 -4.96
CA LEU A 113 -16.34 6.04 -3.59
C LEU A 113 -17.82 5.70 -3.57
N PHE A 114 -18.12 4.46 -3.23
CA PHE A 114 -19.49 3.99 -3.09
C PHE A 114 -20.06 4.38 -1.72
N GLU A 115 -21.39 4.44 -1.59
CA GLU A 115 -22.07 4.85 -0.36
C GLU A 115 -21.65 4.02 0.87
N ASP A 116 -21.56 2.69 0.70
CA ASP A 116 -21.12 1.79 1.77
C ASP A 116 -19.67 2.07 2.20
N GLN A 117 -18.77 2.34 1.25
CA GLN A 117 -17.38 2.70 1.54
C GLN A 117 -17.27 4.07 2.21
N TYR A 118 -18.10 5.03 1.80
CA TYR A 118 -18.14 6.34 2.42
C TYR A 118 -18.58 6.26 3.88
N ARG A 119 -19.60 5.45 4.20
CA ARG A 119 -20.03 5.19 5.57
C ARG A 119 -18.90 4.61 6.42
N ASP A 120 -18.11 3.70 5.85
CA ASP A 120 -17.07 2.97 6.56
C ASP A 120 -15.72 3.73 6.62
N ILE A 121 -15.62 4.94 6.03
CA ILE A 121 -14.35 5.67 5.90
C ILE A 121 -13.76 6.08 7.25
N VAL A 122 -14.61 6.42 8.22
CA VAL A 122 -14.16 6.80 9.57
C VAL A 122 -13.52 5.61 10.26
N VAL A 123 -14.09 4.42 10.07
CA VAL A 123 -13.55 3.16 10.61
C VAL A 123 -12.20 2.86 9.97
N LEU A 124 -12.07 3.02 8.65
CA LEU A 124 -10.80 2.88 7.93
C LEU A 124 -9.72 3.82 8.50
N LEU A 125 -10.06 5.10 8.73
CA LEU A 125 -9.11 6.08 9.28
C LEU A 125 -8.63 5.70 10.68
N VAL A 126 -9.52 5.19 11.54
CA VAL A 126 -9.15 4.68 12.87
C VAL A 126 -8.19 3.50 12.76
N TYR A 127 -8.40 2.60 11.79
CA TYR A 127 -7.48 1.49 11.56
C TYR A 127 -6.12 1.95 11.03
N ILE A 128 -6.07 2.95 10.15
CA ILE A 128 -4.81 3.52 9.65
C ILE A 128 -4.03 4.17 10.80
N ASP A 129 -4.67 4.98 11.65
CA ASP A 129 -4.03 5.56 12.84
C ASP A 129 -3.53 4.48 13.81
N ARG A 130 -4.34 3.45 14.08
CA ARG A 130 -3.92 2.31 14.90
C ARG A 130 -2.71 1.59 14.29
N PHE A 131 -2.70 1.41 12.97
CA PHE A 131 -1.60 0.78 12.26
C PHE A 131 -0.31 1.61 12.33
N ASP A 132 -0.37 2.94 12.14
CA ASP A 132 0.79 3.83 12.29
C ASP A 132 1.39 3.74 13.70
N ARG A 133 0.53 3.81 14.72
CA ARG A 133 0.95 3.63 16.12
C ARG A 133 1.59 2.27 16.31
N TRP A 134 0.98 1.21 15.79
CA TRP A 134 1.52 -0.15 15.91
C TRP A 134 2.90 -0.27 15.25
N CYS A 135 3.10 0.32 14.08
CA CYS A 135 4.41 0.39 13.41
C CYS A 135 5.44 1.13 14.26
N ARG A 136 5.07 2.29 14.83
CA ARG A 136 5.96 3.11 15.68
C ARG A 136 6.35 2.42 16.98
N TYR A 137 5.39 1.75 17.61
CA TYR A 137 5.59 1.07 18.90
C TYR A 137 5.93 -0.41 18.76
N ARG A 138 6.21 -0.91 17.54
CA ARG A 138 6.49 -2.33 17.29
C ARG A 138 7.65 -2.86 18.14
N LYS A 139 8.68 -2.03 18.37
CA LYS A 139 9.83 -2.38 19.23
C LYS A 139 9.47 -2.52 20.71
N TRP A 140 8.43 -1.81 21.15
CA TRP A 140 7.99 -1.72 22.55
C TRP A 140 6.81 -2.66 22.84
N LEU A 141 6.41 -3.49 21.87
CA LEU A 141 5.42 -4.53 22.10
C LEU A 141 5.96 -5.50 23.17
N PRO A 142 5.16 -5.83 24.20
CA PRO A 142 5.58 -6.79 25.20
C PRO A 142 5.82 -8.15 24.52
N LYS A 143 6.93 -8.80 24.89
CA LYS A 143 7.31 -10.12 24.33
C LYS A 143 6.25 -11.19 24.57
N GLN A 144 5.49 -11.03 25.65
CA GLN A 144 4.33 -11.83 25.96
C GLN A 144 3.09 -10.97 25.72
N ARG A 145 2.18 -11.46 24.89
CA ARG A 145 0.83 -10.90 24.84
C ARG A 145 0.21 -11.15 26.21
N PRO A 146 -0.50 -10.17 26.81
CA PRO A 146 -1.26 -10.45 28.02
C PRO A 146 -2.18 -11.63 27.73
N THR A 147 -2.03 -12.72 28.48
CA THR A 147 -2.95 -13.85 28.44
C THR A 147 -4.32 -13.27 28.72
N TYR A 148 -5.25 -13.42 27.77
CA TYR A 148 -6.64 -13.06 28.01
C TYR A 148 -7.14 -13.92 29.17
N GLN A 149 -7.19 -13.34 30.37
CA GLN A 149 -7.91 -13.87 31.50
C GLN A 149 -9.33 -13.33 31.38
N PRO A 150 -10.35 -14.16 31.09
CA PRO A 150 -11.73 -13.71 31.17
C PRO A 150 -12.03 -13.44 32.65
N THR A 151 -11.87 -12.19 33.10
CA THR A 151 -12.05 -11.81 34.51
C THR A 151 -13.52 -11.73 34.96
N TYR A 152 -14.45 -12.30 34.19
CA TYR A 152 -15.87 -12.30 34.55
C TYR A 152 -16.52 -13.64 34.15
N ALA A 153 -16.14 -14.72 34.83
CA ALA A 153 -17.15 -15.70 35.22
C ALA A 153 -18.06 -15.00 36.23
N ARG A 154 -19.09 -14.32 35.74
CA ARG A 154 -20.17 -13.79 36.57
C ARG A 154 -20.92 -15.01 37.11
N GLU A 155 -20.56 -15.44 38.31
CA GLU A 155 -21.41 -16.28 39.14
C GLU A 155 -22.64 -15.44 39.52
N TRP A 156 -23.76 -15.71 38.84
CA TRP A 156 -25.12 -15.46 39.32
C TRP A 156 -25.94 -16.70 38.98
#